data_AF-N9LH32-F1
#
_entry.id   AF-N9LH32-F1
#
_cell.length_a   1.000
_cell.length_b   1.000
_cell.length_c   1.000
_cell.angle_alpha   90.00
_cell.angle_beta   90.00
_cell.angle_gamma   90.00
#
_symmetry.space_group_name_H-M   'P 1'
#
loop_
_entity.id
_entity.type
_entity.pdbx_description
1 polymer ?
#
loop_
_entity_poly.entity_id
_entity_poly.type
_entity_poly.pdbx_seq_one_letter_code
_entity_poly.pdbx_strand_id
1 'polypeptide(L)'
;MIVSNPDEKINAQVIAVFPDKVKIVVEDLENFKIAEESLKVGSYLKIADNENAVLIAVIENFQISVGEGVQNYIIEAFPLGVLRNGKFERGGDSLAIPPKEVVPATIEDIKKIYEDTVNSAESFTFSNLSSNTEVAVPINGNKFFNKHIAIVGSTGSGKSHTLAKIIQKATSEKNENFHLNNSHVIVFDIHSEYKMAFPNASYIDISNLTLPYWMLNSEELEEFFLDTEANDHNQRNIFKESIILDRKQKFTGEEQDKQRIHLDSPIPFDINEVLNFAKFKNTEQIDTGDTYASGEKKGQPKLNQGRANSNMRCDSFKSLMIINKLSKLL
;
A
#
# COMPACT_ATOMS: atom_id res chain seq x y z
N MET A 1 47.20 -16.53 -9.02
CA MET A 1 47.75 -17.75 -9.64
C MET A 1 47.25 -18.92 -8.81
N ILE A 2 46.28 -19.65 -9.33
CA ILE A 2 45.85 -20.91 -8.71
C ILE A 2 46.90 -21.94 -9.11
N VAL A 3 47.64 -22.46 -8.14
CA VAL A 3 48.55 -23.58 -8.35
C VAL A 3 47.69 -24.82 -8.41
N SER A 4 47.42 -25.33 -9.61
CA SER A 4 46.69 -26.58 -9.82
C SER A 4 47.59 -27.75 -9.41
N ASN A 5 47.25 -28.39 -8.29
CA ASN A 5 47.88 -29.63 -7.87
C ASN A 5 47.25 -30.78 -8.70
N PRO A 6 48.02 -31.62 -9.41
CA PRO A 6 47.46 -32.58 -10.38
C PRO A 6 46.70 -33.78 -9.76
N ASP A 7 46.72 -33.94 -8.44
CA ASP A 7 46.19 -35.11 -7.71
C ASP A 7 44.94 -34.81 -6.86
N GLU A 8 44.35 -33.61 -6.97
CA GLU A 8 43.14 -33.28 -6.21
C GLU A 8 41.91 -33.87 -6.92
N LYS A 9 41.43 -35.02 -6.42
CA LYS A 9 40.25 -35.71 -6.95
C LYS A 9 39.04 -34.78 -6.84
N ILE A 10 38.43 -34.43 -7.98
CA ILE A 10 37.23 -33.60 -8.05
C ILE A 10 36.09 -34.35 -7.32
N ASN A 11 35.70 -33.86 -6.14
CA ASN A 11 34.69 -34.51 -5.30
C ASN A 11 33.26 -34.37 -5.87
N ALA A 12 32.99 -33.27 -6.57
CA ALA A 12 31.68 -33.00 -7.17
C ALA A 12 31.80 -32.43 -8.58
N GLN A 13 31.01 -33.00 -9.50
CA GLN A 13 31.03 -32.59 -10.90
C GLN A 13 29.64 -32.58 -11.53
N VAL A 14 29.44 -31.65 -12.46
CA VAL A 14 28.27 -31.62 -13.31
C VAL A 14 28.29 -32.82 -14.25
N ILE A 15 27.19 -33.58 -14.28
CA ILE A 15 27.01 -34.75 -15.16
C ILE A 15 25.97 -34.54 -16.26
N ALA A 16 25.01 -33.65 -16.04
CA ALA A 16 24.02 -33.29 -17.05
C ALA A 16 23.49 -31.88 -16.82
N VAL A 17 23.10 -31.24 -17.91
CA VAL A 17 22.68 -29.85 -17.92
C VAL A 17 21.42 -29.75 -18.78
N PHE A 18 20.39 -29.14 -18.19
CA PHE A 18 19.07 -28.88 -18.76
C PHE A 18 18.77 -27.37 -18.62
N PRO A 19 17.83 -26.82 -19.41
CA PRO A 19 17.51 -25.39 -19.38
C PRO A 19 17.16 -24.84 -17.99
N ASP A 20 16.51 -25.66 -17.15
CA ASP A 20 16.01 -25.32 -15.83
C ASP A 20 16.69 -26.10 -14.71
N LYS A 21 17.70 -26.93 -15.02
CA LYS A 21 18.28 -27.86 -14.05
C LYS A 21 19.69 -28.29 -14.38
N VAL A 22 20.53 -28.41 -13.37
CA VAL A 22 21.84 -29.04 -13.46
C VAL A 22 21.84 -30.28 -12.56
N LYS A 23 22.35 -31.40 -13.09
CA LYS A 23 22.60 -32.62 -12.31
C LYS A 23 24.07 -32.73 -11.97
N ILE A 24 24.32 -32.98 -10.70
CA ILE A 24 25.66 -32.98 -10.12
C ILE A 24 25.82 -34.33 -9.42
N VAL A 25 26.93 -35.01 -9.67
CA VAL A 25 27.32 -36.18 -8.88
C VAL A 25 28.33 -35.74 -7.83
N VAL A 26 28.16 -36.23 -6.61
CA VAL A 26 29.04 -36.01 -5.47
C VAL A 26 29.45 -37.38 -4.94
N GLU A 27 30.76 -37.64 -4.88
CA GLU A 27 31.30 -38.92 -4.39
C GLU A 27 31.22 -39.00 -2.85
N ASP A 28 31.62 -37.93 -2.17
CA ASP A 28 31.60 -37.86 -0.70
C ASP A 28 30.93 -36.57 -0.22
N LEU A 29 29.74 -36.72 0.35
CA LEU A 29 28.94 -35.61 0.85
C LEU A 29 29.55 -34.94 2.08
N GLU A 30 30.32 -35.64 2.92
CA GLU A 30 30.96 -35.03 4.10
C GLU A 30 32.11 -34.12 3.70
N ASN A 31 32.87 -34.53 2.67
CA ASN A 31 33.91 -33.70 2.06
C ASN A 31 33.33 -32.61 1.12
N PHE A 32 32.02 -32.62 0.86
CA PHE A 32 31.31 -31.65 0.02
C PHE A 32 30.47 -30.65 0.85
N LYS A 33 31.02 -30.20 1.96
CA LYS A 33 30.43 -29.17 2.84
C LYS A 33 31.48 -28.14 3.21
N ILE A 34 31.05 -26.90 3.42
CA ILE A 34 31.90 -25.90 4.07
C ILE A 34 31.88 -26.20 5.57
N ALA A 35 33.02 -26.03 6.26
CA ALA A 35 33.10 -26.25 7.71
C ALA A 35 32.00 -25.48 8.43
N GLU A 36 31.29 -26.16 9.35
CA GLU A 36 30.17 -25.61 10.13
C GLU A 36 28.88 -25.31 9.33
N GLU A 37 28.84 -25.58 8.02
CA GLU A 37 27.64 -25.43 7.18
C GLU A 37 27.09 -26.79 6.73
N SER A 38 25.85 -27.10 7.12
CA SER A 38 25.15 -28.27 6.60
C SER A 38 24.59 -27.98 5.20
N LEU A 39 24.99 -28.77 4.20
CA LEU A 39 24.38 -28.73 2.88
C LEU A 39 22.93 -29.25 2.95
N LYS A 40 21.97 -28.45 2.46
CA LYS A 40 20.53 -28.75 2.51
C LYS A 40 19.83 -28.29 1.23
N VAL A 41 18.56 -28.68 1.07
CA VAL A 41 17.72 -28.10 0.01
C VAL A 41 17.62 -26.59 0.25
N GLY A 42 17.86 -25.81 -0.81
CA GLY A 42 18.00 -24.36 -0.74
C GLY A 42 19.42 -23.83 -0.49
N SER A 43 20.42 -24.70 -0.29
CA SER A 43 21.84 -24.31 -0.31
C SER A 43 22.28 -23.93 -1.72
N TYR A 44 23.28 -23.06 -1.83
CA TYR A 44 23.80 -22.55 -3.10
C TYR A 44 25.08 -23.28 -3.50
N LEU A 45 25.25 -23.50 -4.79
CA LEU A 45 26.40 -24.14 -5.40
C LEU A 45 27.04 -23.20 -6.41
N LYS A 46 28.37 -23.23 -6.48
CA LYS A 46 29.18 -22.62 -7.52
C LYS A 46 29.60 -23.69 -8.50
N ILE A 47 29.27 -23.49 -9.77
CA ILE A 47 29.68 -24.35 -10.87
C ILE A 47 30.71 -23.56 -11.69
N ALA A 48 31.90 -24.12 -11.85
CA ALA A 48 32.94 -23.52 -12.67
C ALA A 48 32.48 -23.47 -14.13
N ASP A 49 32.57 -22.30 -14.77
CA ASP A 49 32.25 -22.16 -16.20
C ASP A 49 33.53 -21.81 -17.00
N ASN A 50 33.91 -20.52 -17.01
CA ASN A 50 35.09 -19.98 -17.70
C ASN A 50 35.87 -19.03 -16.77
N GLU A 51 37.09 -18.60 -17.14
CA GLU A 51 38.07 -17.95 -16.23
C GLU A 51 37.56 -16.80 -15.35
N ASN A 52 36.46 -16.11 -15.71
CA ASN A 52 35.88 -15.01 -14.91
C ASN A 52 34.36 -15.12 -14.67
N ALA A 53 33.75 -16.30 -14.90
CA ALA A 53 32.32 -16.52 -14.74
C ALA A 53 32.03 -17.78 -13.93
N VAL A 54 31.23 -17.64 -12.88
CA VAL A 54 30.78 -18.75 -12.04
C VAL A 54 29.26 -18.84 -12.10
N LEU A 55 28.73 -19.99 -12.50
CA LEU A 55 27.30 -20.25 -12.47
C LEU A 55 26.87 -20.56 -11.03
N ILE A 56 25.85 -19.85 -10.55
CA ILE A 56 25.25 -20.10 -9.24
C ILE A 56 23.98 -20.92 -9.43
N ALA A 57 23.88 -22.03 -8.69
CA ALA A 57 22.70 -22.87 -8.67
C ALA A 57 22.19 -23.10 -7.24
N VAL A 58 20.89 -23.35 -7.08
CA VAL A 58 20.26 -23.64 -5.78
C VAL A 58 19.84 -25.10 -5.76
N ILE A 59 20.22 -25.83 -4.72
CA ILE A 59 19.86 -27.24 -4.56
C ILE A 59 18.34 -27.39 -4.39
N GLU A 60 17.73 -28.19 -5.26
CA GLU A 60 16.31 -28.53 -5.18
C GLU A 60 16.08 -29.88 -4.49
N ASN A 61 16.96 -30.86 -4.72
CA ASN A 61 16.84 -32.18 -4.11
C ASN A 61 18.18 -32.94 -4.06
N PHE A 62 18.17 -33.99 -3.22
CA PHE A 62 19.22 -35.00 -3.11
C PHE A 62 18.66 -36.37 -3.46
N GLN A 63 19.42 -37.14 -4.21
CA GLN A 63 19.13 -38.52 -4.56
C GLN A 63 20.37 -39.37 -4.25
N ILE A 64 20.15 -40.64 -3.92
CA ILE A 64 21.25 -41.59 -3.72
C ILE A 64 21.24 -42.57 -4.90
N SER A 65 22.38 -42.71 -5.55
CA SER A 65 22.61 -43.75 -6.55
C SER A 65 23.54 -44.80 -5.96
N VAL A 66 23.09 -46.05 -5.95
CA VAL A 66 23.88 -47.20 -5.47
C VAL A 66 24.32 -48.00 -6.70
N GLY A 67 25.62 -48.03 -6.97
CA GLY A 67 26.21 -48.82 -8.05
C GLY A 67 27.49 -49.51 -7.58
N GLU A 68 27.66 -50.80 -7.92
CA GLU A 68 28.88 -51.60 -7.66
C GLU A 68 29.51 -51.45 -6.25
N GLY A 69 28.70 -51.22 -5.21
CA GLY A 69 29.17 -51.07 -3.82
C GLY A 69 29.69 -49.67 -3.44
N VAL A 70 29.62 -48.70 -4.35
CA VAL A 70 29.90 -47.28 -4.09
C VAL A 70 28.58 -46.49 -4.07
N GLN A 71 28.38 -45.71 -3.02
CA GLN A 71 27.22 -44.85 -2.86
C GLN A 71 27.55 -43.45 -3.35
N ASN A 72 26.94 -43.01 -4.45
CA ASN A 72 27.09 -41.65 -4.96
C ASN A 72 25.83 -40.84 -4.63
N TYR A 73 26.01 -39.54 -4.43
CA TYR A 73 24.91 -38.60 -4.28
C TYR A 73 24.67 -37.87 -5.59
N ILE A 74 23.42 -37.82 -6.04
CA ILE A 74 22.99 -37.02 -7.18
C ILE A 74 22.23 -35.82 -6.63
N ILE A 75 22.71 -34.63 -6.95
CA ILE A 75 22.08 -33.37 -6.59
C ILE A 75 21.45 -32.78 -7.85
N GLU A 76 20.18 -32.42 -7.76
CA GLU A 76 19.53 -31.58 -8.77
C GLU A 76 19.48 -30.14 -8.26
N ALA A 77 19.96 -29.20 -9.07
CA ALA A 77 20.03 -27.81 -8.71
C ALA A 77 19.47 -26.91 -9.83
N PHE A 78 18.74 -25.86 -9.44
CA PHE A 78 18.19 -24.86 -10.34
C PHE A 78 19.23 -23.76 -10.63
N PRO A 79 19.61 -23.50 -11.91
CA PRO A 79 20.54 -22.43 -12.24
C PRO A 79 19.90 -21.05 -12.03
N LEU A 80 20.43 -20.28 -11.08
CA LEU A 80 19.87 -18.98 -10.69
C LEU A 80 20.40 -17.83 -11.55
N GLY A 81 21.68 -17.89 -11.94
CA GLY A 81 22.35 -16.82 -12.66
C GLY A 81 23.87 -16.95 -12.55
N VAL A 82 24.59 -15.95 -13.08
CA VAL A 82 26.05 -15.99 -13.18
C VAL A 82 26.67 -14.87 -12.36
N LEU A 83 27.72 -15.20 -11.60
CA LEU A 83 28.58 -14.24 -10.94
C LEU A 83 29.75 -13.91 -11.88
N ARG A 84 29.76 -12.69 -12.44
CA ARG A 84 30.82 -12.17 -13.33
C ARG A 84 31.47 -10.94 -12.72
N ASN A 85 32.79 -10.95 -12.60
CA ASN A 85 33.56 -9.83 -12.03
C ASN A 85 33.01 -9.35 -10.67
N GLY A 86 32.57 -10.30 -9.82
CA GLY A 86 31.98 -10.00 -8.50
C GLY A 86 30.54 -9.50 -8.51
N LYS A 87 29.92 -9.32 -9.69
CA LYS A 87 28.53 -8.87 -9.82
C LYS A 87 27.63 -10.03 -10.24
N PHE A 88 26.51 -10.19 -9.54
CA PHE A 88 25.53 -11.22 -9.87
C PHE A 88 24.58 -10.74 -10.97
N GLU A 89 24.41 -11.57 -11.99
CA GLU A 89 23.44 -11.38 -13.08
C GLU A 89 22.41 -12.50 -13.01
N ARG A 90 21.14 -12.13 -12.77
CA ARG A 90 20.04 -13.10 -12.72
C ARG A 90 19.69 -13.56 -14.13
N GLY A 91 19.65 -14.88 -14.30
CA GLY A 91 19.58 -15.47 -15.63
C GLY A 91 20.89 -15.30 -16.41
N GLY A 92 21.05 -16.07 -17.47
CA GLY A 92 22.21 -15.97 -18.33
C GLY A 92 22.29 -17.16 -19.27
N ASP A 93 22.88 -16.93 -20.43
CA ASP A 93 23.04 -17.95 -21.48
C ASP A 93 24.25 -18.88 -21.21
N SER A 94 24.89 -18.75 -20.03
CA SER A 94 26.05 -19.54 -19.62
C SER A 94 25.60 -20.82 -18.94
N LEU A 95 25.29 -21.83 -19.75
CA LEU A 95 25.15 -23.19 -19.28
C LEU A 95 26.50 -23.89 -19.45
N ALA A 96 27.15 -24.19 -18.33
CA ALA A 96 28.48 -24.78 -18.35
C ALA A 96 28.43 -26.20 -18.93
N ILE A 97 29.20 -26.49 -19.99
CA ILE A 97 29.19 -27.81 -20.64
C ILE A 97 29.88 -28.84 -19.71
N PRO A 98 29.23 -29.97 -19.36
CA PRO A 98 29.82 -31.01 -18.52
C PRO A 98 31.10 -31.64 -19.10
N PRO A 99 32.03 -32.15 -18.27
CA PRO A 99 32.04 -32.06 -16.81
C PRO A 99 32.61 -30.73 -16.33
N LYS A 100 32.05 -30.21 -15.23
CA LYS A 100 32.55 -29.01 -14.55
C LYS A 100 32.59 -29.23 -13.06
N GLU A 101 33.63 -28.74 -12.43
CA GLU A 101 33.76 -28.77 -10.98
C GLU A 101 32.65 -27.97 -10.31
N VAL A 102 32.15 -28.52 -9.22
CA VAL A 102 31.15 -27.87 -8.36
C VAL A 102 31.73 -27.74 -6.96
N VAL A 103 31.51 -26.59 -6.33
CA VAL A 103 31.82 -26.37 -4.91
C VAL A 103 30.63 -25.69 -4.23
N PRO A 104 30.40 -25.88 -2.91
CA PRO A 104 29.41 -25.10 -2.19
C PRO A 104 29.71 -23.59 -2.28
N ALA A 105 28.67 -22.76 -2.36
CA ALA A 105 28.82 -21.32 -2.34
C ALA A 105 29.06 -20.81 -0.91
N THR A 106 29.94 -19.83 -0.75
CA THR A 106 30.22 -19.20 0.55
C THR A 106 29.17 -18.14 0.89
N ILE A 107 29.09 -17.72 2.16
CA ILE A 107 28.22 -16.61 2.59
C ILE A 107 28.52 -15.33 1.79
N GLU A 108 29.79 -15.03 1.50
CA GLU A 108 30.18 -13.88 0.68
C GLU A 108 29.64 -13.95 -0.75
N ASP A 109 29.59 -15.16 -1.33
CA ASP A 109 28.98 -15.38 -2.64
C ASP A 109 27.48 -15.14 -2.58
N ILE A 110 26.82 -15.62 -1.52
CA ILE A 110 25.36 -15.44 -1.34
C ILE A 110 25.03 -13.96 -1.14
N LYS A 111 25.85 -13.20 -0.39
CA LYS A 111 25.67 -11.75 -0.23
C LYS A 111 25.70 -11.01 -1.56
N LYS A 112 26.60 -11.36 -2.48
CA LYS A 112 26.63 -10.76 -3.84
C LYS A 112 25.35 -11.01 -4.66
N ILE A 113 24.63 -12.10 -4.38
CA ILE A 113 23.36 -12.42 -5.05
C ILE A 113 22.22 -11.50 -4.58
N TYR A 114 22.22 -11.12 -3.31
CA TYR A 114 21.10 -10.41 -2.67
C TYR A 114 21.43 -8.96 -2.34
N GLU A 115 22.53 -8.70 -1.64
CA GLU A 115 22.89 -7.40 -1.09
C GLU A 115 23.34 -6.40 -2.16
N ASP A 116 24.11 -6.84 -3.15
CA ASP A 116 24.70 -5.97 -4.18
C ASP A 116 23.75 -5.64 -5.35
N THR A 117 22.48 -6.05 -5.25
CA THR A 117 21.50 -5.87 -6.34
C THR A 117 20.85 -4.49 -6.39
N VAL A 118 20.96 -3.72 -5.29
CA VAL A 118 20.33 -2.40 -5.14
C VAL A 118 21.38 -1.37 -4.76
N ASN A 119 21.31 -0.18 -5.38
CA ASN A 119 22.17 0.92 -4.98
C ASN A 119 21.91 1.29 -3.51
N SER A 120 22.97 1.45 -2.70
CA SER A 120 22.87 1.77 -1.27
C SER A 120 22.00 3.00 -0.98
N ALA A 121 21.97 3.99 -1.89
CA ALA A 121 21.13 5.18 -1.74
C ALA A 121 19.62 4.92 -1.92
N GLU A 122 19.24 3.82 -2.55
CA GLU A 122 17.85 3.43 -2.79
C GLU A 122 17.46 2.16 -2.03
N SER A 123 18.39 1.60 -1.24
CA SER A 123 18.21 0.36 -0.53
C SER A 123 17.27 0.54 0.66
N PHE A 124 16.29 -0.33 0.77
CA PHE A 124 15.40 -0.47 1.91
C PHE A 124 15.43 -1.93 2.37
N THR A 125 15.80 -2.18 3.63
CA THR A 125 16.08 -3.53 4.12
C THR A 125 15.27 -3.86 5.37
N PHE A 126 14.29 -4.74 5.22
CA PHE A 126 13.45 -5.20 6.33
C PHE A 126 13.44 -6.72 6.52
N SER A 127 14.17 -7.46 5.70
CA SER A 127 14.19 -8.93 5.70
C SER A 127 15.59 -9.50 5.47
N ASN A 128 15.72 -10.76 5.88
CA ASN A 128 16.91 -11.60 5.70
C ASN A 128 16.50 -12.91 5.02
N LEU A 129 17.46 -13.61 4.44
CA LEU A 129 17.20 -14.90 3.81
C LEU A 129 16.79 -15.93 4.86
N SER A 130 15.77 -16.74 4.56
CA SER A 130 15.25 -17.75 5.51
C SER A 130 16.25 -18.88 5.76
N SER A 131 17.09 -19.20 4.77
CA SER A 131 18.09 -20.27 4.87
C SER A 131 19.34 -19.84 5.64
N ASN A 132 19.64 -18.54 5.68
CA ASN A 132 20.75 -17.92 6.41
C ASN A 132 20.40 -16.46 6.79
N THR A 133 20.17 -16.21 8.08
CA THR A 133 19.77 -14.90 8.60
C THR A 133 20.87 -13.84 8.55
N GLU A 134 22.13 -14.20 8.31
CA GLU A 134 23.23 -13.25 8.17
C GLU A 134 23.22 -12.52 6.82
N VAL A 135 22.47 -13.04 5.84
CA VAL A 135 22.34 -12.43 4.51
C VAL A 135 21.10 -11.55 4.50
N ALA A 136 21.30 -10.26 4.31
CA ALA A 136 20.22 -9.29 4.15
C ALA A 136 19.63 -9.38 2.73
N VAL A 137 18.34 -9.07 2.62
CA VAL A 137 17.65 -9.00 1.32
C VAL A 137 17.14 -7.57 1.11
N PRO A 138 18.01 -6.65 0.64
CA PRO A 138 17.58 -5.30 0.33
C PRO A 138 16.66 -5.28 -0.87
N ILE A 139 15.77 -4.29 -0.89
CA ILE A 139 14.97 -3.97 -2.06
C ILE A 139 15.10 -2.49 -2.39
N ASN A 140 14.71 -2.10 -3.61
CA ASN A 140 14.66 -0.69 -3.96
C ASN A 140 13.44 -0.03 -3.28
N GLY A 141 13.69 0.80 -2.26
CA GLY A 141 12.67 1.45 -1.45
C GLY A 141 11.74 2.34 -2.27
N ASN A 142 12.29 3.13 -3.21
CA ASN A 142 11.49 3.97 -4.09
C ASN A 142 10.51 3.15 -4.93
N LYS A 143 10.97 2.05 -5.54
CA LYS A 143 10.11 1.17 -6.33
C LYS A 143 9.11 0.41 -5.47
N PHE A 144 9.48 0.07 -4.24
CA PHE A 144 8.61 -0.64 -3.30
C PHE A 144 7.43 0.24 -2.87
N PHE A 145 7.70 1.44 -2.36
CA PHE A 145 6.66 2.33 -1.83
C PHE A 145 5.88 3.09 -2.92
N ASN A 146 6.44 3.29 -4.11
CA ASN A 146 5.70 3.88 -5.24
C ASN A 146 4.75 2.90 -5.96
N LYS A 147 4.72 1.63 -5.53
CA LYS A 147 3.83 0.60 -6.09
C LYS A 147 2.88 0.07 -5.02
N HIS A 148 1.80 -0.55 -5.47
CA HIS A 148 0.90 -1.28 -4.57
C HIS A 148 1.54 -2.57 -4.10
N ILE A 149 1.44 -2.84 -2.80
CA ILE A 149 1.97 -4.03 -2.14
C ILE A 149 0.80 -4.78 -1.51
N ALA A 150 0.81 -6.10 -1.63
CA ALA A 150 -0.13 -6.99 -0.95
C ALA A 150 0.64 -7.96 -0.03
N ILE A 151 0.27 -8.00 1.24
CA ILE A 151 0.78 -8.98 2.21
C ILE A 151 -0.34 -9.99 2.46
N VAL A 152 -0.12 -11.24 2.02
CA VAL A 152 -1.11 -12.32 2.07
C VAL A 152 -0.61 -13.48 2.91
N GLY A 153 -1.52 -14.15 3.61
CA GLY A 153 -1.19 -15.29 4.46
C GLY A 153 -2.36 -15.71 5.35
N SER A 154 -2.35 -16.96 5.82
CA SER A 154 -3.35 -17.49 6.77
C SER A 154 -3.29 -16.77 8.13
N THR A 155 -4.28 -17.00 8.98
CA THR A 155 -4.22 -16.54 10.38
C THR A 155 -2.99 -17.14 11.07
N GLY A 156 -2.24 -16.31 11.81
CA GLY A 156 -1.01 -16.74 12.49
C GLY A 156 0.26 -16.76 11.61
N SER A 157 0.17 -16.52 10.30
CA SER A 157 1.34 -16.50 9.40
C SER A 157 2.25 -15.27 9.51
N GLY A 158 1.91 -14.32 10.39
CA GLY A 158 2.73 -13.11 10.62
C GLY A 158 2.41 -11.91 9.73
N LYS A 159 1.25 -11.83 9.08
CA LYS A 159 0.85 -10.66 8.26
C LYS A 159 1.02 -9.31 8.97
N SER A 160 0.42 -9.16 10.15
CA SER A 160 0.48 -7.92 10.93
C SER A 160 1.90 -7.64 11.43
N HIS A 161 2.65 -8.69 11.76
CA HIS A 161 4.07 -8.58 12.12
C HIS A 161 4.91 -8.05 10.95
N THR A 162 4.73 -8.59 9.75
CA THR A 162 5.43 -8.16 8.53
C THR A 162 5.11 -6.71 8.19
N LEU A 163 3.84 -6.31 8.25
CA LEU A 163 3.45 -4.92 8.02
C LEU A 163 4.09 -3.99 9.06
N ALA A 164 4.02 -4.37 10.34
CA ALA A 164 4.63 -3.60 11.41
C ALA A 164 6.14 -3.42 11.19
N LYS A 165 6.85 -4.50 10.85
CA LYS A 165 8.29 -4.48 10.58
C LYS A 165 8.65 -3.55 9.42
N ILE A 166 7.90 -3.60 8.32
CA ILE A 166 8.10 -2.73 7.15
C ILE A 166 7.96 -1.27 7.56
N ILE A 167 6.88 -0.90 8.24
CA ILE A 167 6.63 0.51 8.63
C ILE A 167 7.66 0.97 9.67
N GLN A 168 8.01 0.14 10.66
CA GLN A 168 9.05 0.45 11.65
C GLN A 168 10.41 0.69 11.00
N LYS A 169 10.78 -0.13 10.00
CA LYS A 169 12.00 0.08 9.22
C LYS A 169 11.95 1.36 8.39
N ALA A 170 10.84 1.59 7.68
CA ALA A 170 10.66 2.77 6.84
C ALA A 170 10.71 4.09 7.65
N THR A 171 10.27 4.04 8.91
CA THR A 171 10.28 5.20 9.82
C THR A 171 11.61 5.38 10.55
N SER A 172 12.32 4.30 10.90
CA SER A 172 13.62 4.37 11.60
C SER A 172 14.79 4.75 10.70
N GLU A 173 14.81 4.31 9.44
CA GLU A 173 15.88 4.64 8.47
C GLU A 173 15.91 6.14 8.10
N LYS A 174 14.90 6.92 8.50
CA LYS A 174 14.84 8.36 8.28
C LYS A 174 15.90 9.16 9.05
N ASN A 175 16.51 8.59 10.09
CA ASN A 175 17.20 9.39 11.10
C ASN A 175 18.65 9.76 10.83
N GLU A 176 19.29 9.29 9.75
CA GLU A 176 20.76 9.49 9.65
C GLU A 176 21.27 10.19 8.39
N ASN A 177 20.65 10.08 7.20
CA ASN A 177 21.24 10.68 5.98
C ASN A 177 20.25 11.10 4.87
N PHE A 178 18.93 10.98 5.07
CA PHE A 178 17.94 11.18 4.00
C PHE A 178 17.09 12.45 4.20
N HIS A 179 17.63 13.61 3.84
CA HIS A 179 17.01 14.93 4.06
C HIS A 179 15.66 15.17 3.34
N LEU A 180 15.25 14.32 2.40
CA LEU A 180 14.08 14.54 1.53
C LEU A 180 12.88 13.62 1.81
N ASN A 181 12.91 12.79 2.86
CA ASN A 181 11.86 11.78 3.06
C ASN A 181 10.69 12.25 3.96
N ASN A 182 9.71 12.96 3.37
CA ASN A 182 8.43 13.35 4.00
C ASN A 182 7.36 12.23 3.92
N SER A 183 7.73 10.95 4.13
CA SER A 183 6.76 9.84 4.08
C SER A 183 5.77 9.89 5.25
N HIS A 184 4.48 9.90 4.95
CA HIS A 184 3.38 9.77 5.91
C HIS A 184 2.73 8.41 5.75
N VAL A 185 2.49 7.72 6.87
CA VAL A 185 1.85 6.40 6.87
C VAL A 185 0.55 6.50 7.65
N ILE A 186 -0.56 6.14 6.99
CA ILE A 186 -1.88 6.03 7.60
C ILE A 186 -2.25 4.56 7.63
N VAL A 187 -2.53 4.03 8.82
CA VAL A 187 -2.93 2.63 9.02
C VAL A 187 -4.38 2.60 9.48
N PHE A 188 -5.23 1.92 8.71
CA PHE A 188 -6.58 1.59 9.12
C PHE A 188 -6.56 0.29 9.93
N ASP A 189 -6.54 0.41 11.25
CA ASP A 189 -6.36 -0.71 12.18
C ASP A 189 -7.70 -1.35 12.61
N ILE A 190 -8.27 -2.17 11.73
CA ILE A 190 -9.59 -2.81 11.94
C ILE A 190 -9.58 -3.76 13.16
N HIS A 191 -8.43 -4.37 13.48
CA HIS A 191 -8.30 -5.36 14.55
C HIS A 191 -7.61 -4.83 15.81
N SER A 192 -7.25 -3.54 15.85
CA SER A 192 -6.57 -2.90 16.98
C SER A 192 -5.22 -3.55 17.36
N GLU A 193 -4.47 -4.06 16.37
CA GLU A 193 -3.21 -4.79 16.59
C GLU A 193 -1.97 -3.86 16.62
N TYR A 194 -2.05 -2.66 16.05
CA TYR A 194 -0.87 -1.85 15.75
C TYR A 194 -0.54 -0.78 16.80
N LYS A 195 -1.47 -0.45 17.70
CA LYS A 195 -1.26 0.60 18.71
C LYS A 195 0.00 0.39 19.56
N MET A 196 0.27 -0.83 19.99
CA MET A 196 1.48 -1.16 20.75
C MET A 196 2.75 -1.19 19.89
N ALA A 197 2.62 -1.48 18.60
CA ALA A 197 3.74 -1.56 17.67
C ALA A 197 4.28 -0.17 17.28
N PHE A 198 3.47 0.88 17.44
CA PHE A 198 3.81 2.27 17.08
C PHE A 198 3.46 3.26 18.21
N PRO A 199 4.20 3.24 19.33
CA PRO A 199 3.91 4.09 20.49
C PRO A 199 4.01 5.60 20.20
N ASN A 200 4.77 5.98 19.18
CA ASN A 200 4.96 7.38 18.77
C ASN A 200 3.97 7.83 17.68
N ALA A 201 3.05 6.97 17.23
CA ALA A 201 2.06 7.32 16.23
C ALA A 201 0.90 8.12 16.83
N SER A 202 0.30 9.00 16.02
CA SER A 202 -0.98 9.61 16.36
C SER A 202 -2.09 8.57 16.21
N TYR A 203 -2.77 8.24 17.30
CA TYR A 203 -3.86 7.26 17.31
C TYR A 203 -5.20 7.98 17.31
N ILE A 204 -6.01 7.72 16.27
CA ILE A 204 -7.33 8.29 16.09
C ILE A 204 -8.35 7.14 16.19
N ASP A 205 -9.26 7.23 17.16
CA ASP A 205 -10.39 6.33 17.38
C ASP A 205 -11.70 7.11 17.42
N ILE A 206 -12.81 6.41 17.67
CA ILE A 206 -14.16 7.01 17.70
C ILE A 206 -14.29 8.11 18.76
N SER A 207 -13.50 8.05 19.84
CA SER A 207 -13.58 9.03 20.93
C SER A 207 -12.89 10.35 20.64
N ASN A 208 -11.94 10.37 19.69
CA ASN A 208 -11.18 11.57 19.33
C ASN A 208 -11.26 11.94 17.84
N LEU A 209 -11.91 11.12 17.01
CA LEU A 209 -12.16 11.42 15.60
C LEU A 209 -13.20 12.54 15.50
N THR A 210 -12.72 13.73 15.17
CA THR A 210 -13.57 14.85 14.77
C THR A 210 -13.48 15.01 13.26
N LEU A 211 -14.49 14.56 12.53
CA LEU A 211 -14.60 14.81 11.09
C LEU A 211 -15.33 16.14 10.87
N PRO A 212 -14.68 17.18 10.35
CA PRO A 212 -15.35 18.44 10.11
C PRO A 212 -16.35 18.27 8.96
N TYR A 213 -17.63 18.54 9.22
CA TYR A 213 -18.70 18.39 8.22
C TYR A 213 -18.45 19.21 6.95
N TRP A 214 -17.69 20.31 7.04
CA TRP A 214 -17.37 21.14 5.88
C TRP A 214 -16.40 20.49 4.89
N MET A 215 -15.72 19.42 5.28
CA MET A 215 -14.82 18.63 4.43
C MET A 215 -15.59 17.57 3.62
N LEU A 216 -16.83 17.27 4.00
CA LEU A 216 -17.68 16.34 3.26
C LEU A 216 -17.98 16.89 1.86
N ASN A 217 -18.00 15.99 0.88
CA ASN A 217 -18.38 16.34 -0.48
C ASN A 217 -19.90 16.51 -0.60
N SER A 218 -20.36 17.01 -1.75
CA SER A 218 -21.77 17.24 -2.03
C SER A 218 -22.66 16.01 -1.85
N GLU A 219 -22.23 14.84 -2.33
CA GLU A 219 -22.98 13.58 -2.19
C GLU A 219 -23.11 13.17 -0.72
N GLU A 220 -22.01 13.22 0.03
CA GLU A 220 -21.99 12.92 1.47
C GLU A 220 -22.87 13.89 2.26
N LEU A 221 -22.74 15.19 2.02
CA LEU A 221 -23.56 16.21 2.67
C LEU A 221 -25.05 15.99 2.40
N GLU A 222 -25.42 15.71 1.14
CA GLU A 222 -26.81 15.41 0.78
C GLU A 222 -27.28 14.13 1.45
N GLU A 223 -26.47 13.06 1.52
CA GLU A 223 -26.83 11.80 2.17
C GLU A 223 -27.01 11.96 3.69
N PHE A 224 -26.12 12.68 4.35
CA PHE A 224 -26.22 12.91 5.78
C PHE A 224 -27.45 13.75 6.15
N PHE A 225 -27.68 14.84 5.40
CA PHE A 225 -28.62 15.88 5.80
C PHE A 225 -29.97 15.83 5.12
N LEU A 226 -30.07 15.28 3.91
CA LEU A 226 -31.31 15.22 3.13
C LEU A 226 -31.91 13.80 3.15
N ASP A 227 -33.16 13.69 2.72
CA ASP A 227 -33.88 12.41 2.67
C ASP A 227 -34.08 11.99 1.21
N THR A 228 -33.91 10.71 0.90
CA THR A 228 -33.81 10.20 -0.48
C THR A 228 -35.14 10.04 -1.22
N GLU A 229 -36.26 10.51 -0.65
CA GLU A 229 -37.56 10.36 -1.31
C GLU A 229 -37.74 11.27 -2.54
N ALA A 230 -38.47 10.77 -3.53
CA ALA A 230 -38.50 11.20 -4.93
C ALA A 230 -39.02 12.62 -5.24
N ASN A 231 -39.18 13.50 -4.25
CA ASN A 231 -39.71 14.86 -4.45
C ASN A 231 -38.89 15.96 -3.74
N ASP A 232 -37.59 15.73 -3.57
CA ASP A 232 -36.70 16.54 -2.73
C ASP A 232 -35.86 17.62 -3.45
N HIS A 233 -36.11 17.86 -4.74
CA HIS A 233 -35.31 18.79 -5.55
C HIS A 233 -35.21 20.21 -4.95
N ASN A 234 -36.27 20.69 -4.32
CA ASN A 234 -36.26 22.01 -3.73
C ASN A 234 -35.45 22.08 -2.42
N GLN A 235 -35.49 21.04 -1.57
CA GLN A 235 -34.69 21.05 -0.34
C GLN A 235 -33.20 20.94 -0.66
N ARG A 236 -32.85 20.09 -1.65
CA ARG A 236 -31.50 20.03 -2.24
C ARG A 236 -31.06 21.41 -2.69
N ASN A 237 -31.84 22.10 -3.51
CA ASN A 237 -31.46 23.43 -4.00
C ASN A 237 -31.25 24.45 -2.88
N ILE A 238 -32.16 24.53 -1.90
CA ILE A 238 -32.04 25.45 -0.75
C ILE A 238 -30.79 25.14 0.08
N PHE A 239 -30.53 23.85 0.34
CA PHE A 239 -29.35 23.41 1.10
C PHE A 239 -28.04 23.78 0.39
N LYS A 240 -27.96 23.51 -0.92
CA LYS A 240 -26.80 23.87 -1.75
C LYS A 240 -26.56 25.37 -1.78
N GLU A 241 -27.63 26.14 -2.05
CA GLU A 241 -27.57 27.60 -2.12
C GLU A 241 -27.03 28.17 -0.81
N SER A 242 -27.55 27.70 0.32
CA SER A 242 -27.16 28.19 1.62
C SER A 242 -25.69 27.94 1.96
N ILE A 243 -25.18 26.73 1.70
CA ILE A 243 -23.77 26.41 1.91
C ILE A 243 -22.87 27.29 1.04
N ILE A 244 -23.22 27.45 -0.25
CA ILE A 244 -22.44 28.28 -1.17
C ILE A 244 -22.43 29.75 -0.73
N LEU A 245 -23.57 30.28 -0.27
CA LEU A 245 -23.67 31.65 0.23
C LEU A 245 -22.78 31.87 1.46
N ASP A 246 -22.86 30.98 2.45
CA ASP A 246 -22.06 31.10 3.68
C ASP A 246 -20.56 30.94 3.40
N ARG A 247 -20.16 30.00 2.52
CA ARG A 247 -18.76 29.88 2.06
C ARG A 247 -18.27 31.14 1.37
N LYS A 248 -19.08 31.73 0.49
CA LYS A 248 -18.75 32.99 -0.18
C LYS A 248 -18.61 34.13 0.83
N GLN A 249 -19.45 34.17 1.85
CA GLN A 249 -19.38 35.19 2.91
C GLN A 249 -18.11 35.07 3.74
N LYS A 250 -17.65 33.84 4.01
CA LYS A 250 -16.43 33.55 4.80
C LYS A 250 -15.13 33.60 4.00
N PHE A 251 -15.21 33.66 2.67
CA PHE A 251 -14.05 33.72 1.80
C PHE A 251 -13.39 35.12 1.82
N THR A 252 -12.08 35.16 1.99
CA THR A 252 -11.27 36.39 2.12
C THR A 252 -10.33 36.67 0.95
N GLY A 253 -10.38 35.86 -0.12
CA GLY A 253 -9.55 36.01 -1.32
C GLY A 253 -10.11 36.97 -2.38
N GLU A 254 -9.61 36.87 -3.61
CA GLU A 254 -10.03 37.74 -4.72
C GLU A 254 -11.46 37.44 -5.21
N GLU A 255 -12.17 38.46 -5.71
CA GLU A 255 -13.56 38.26 -6.18
C GLU A 255 -13.67 37.32 -7.39
N GLN A 256 -12.61 37.16 -8.18
CA GLN A 256 -12.60 36.16 -9.25
C GLN A 256 -12.67 34.73 -8.70
N ASP A 257 -11.97 34.45 -7.59
CA ASP A 257 -11.99 33.13 -6.94
C ASP A 257 -13.27 32.91 -6.15
N LYS A 258 -13.81 33.96 -5.53
CA LYS A 258 -15.12 33.90 -4.86
C LYS A 258 -16.24 33.47 -5.79
N GLN A 259 -16.18 33.88 -7.06
CA GLN A 259 -17.16 33.46 -8.08
C GLN A 259 -17.07 31.97 -8.43
N ARG A 260 -15.89 31.35 -8.25
CA ARG A 260 -15.66 29.91 -8.49
C ARG A 260 -16.08 29.01 -7.34
N ILE A 261 -16.45 29.57 -6.19
CA ILE A 261 -16.90 28.81 -5.01
C ILE A 261 -18.19 28.04 -5.34
N HIS A 262 -18.14 26.74 -5.06
CA HIS A 262 -19.21 25.77 -5.24
C HIS A 262 -19.33 24.85 -4.01
N LEU A 263 -20.20 23.83 -4.11
CA LEU A 263 -20.56 22.95 -3.00
C LEU A 263 -19.45 21.98 -2.57
N ASP A 264 -18.50 21.64 -3.44
CA ASP A 264 -17.32 20.85 -3.05
C ASP A 264 -16.08 21.71 -2.74
N SER A 265 -16.21 23.04 -2.67
CA SER A 265 -15.07 23.89 -2.32
C SER A 265 -14.64 23.65 -0.85
N PRO A 266 -13.34 23.49 -0.55
CA PRO A 266 -12.84 23.17 0.79
C PRO A 266 -12.81 24.42 1.70
N ILE A 267 -13.93 25.13 1.80
CA ILE A 267 -14.11 26.33 2.60
C ILE A 267 -15.05 25.99 3.75
N PRO A 268 -14.68 26.31 5.01
CA PRO A 268 -15.56 26.12 6.15
C PRO A 268 -16.89 26.85 5.95
N PHE A 269 -17.99 26.17 6.29
CA PHE A 269 -19.30 26.77 6.40
C PHE A 269 -19.87 26.50 7.80
N ASP A 270 -20.83 27.29 8.25
CA ASP A 270 -21.52 27.08 9.52
C ASP A 270 -22.90 26.47 9.27
N ILE A 271 -23.08 25.27 9.83
CA ILE A 271 -24.32 24.53 9.72
C ILE A 271 -25.52 25.24 10.36
N ASN A 272 -25.28 26.12 11.35
CA ASN A 272 -26.32 26.95 11.95
C ASN A 272 -26.82 28.02 10.97
N GLU A 273 -25.92 28.62 10.18
CA GLU A 273 -26.32 29.57 9.14
C GLU A 273 -27.13 28.87 8.05
N VAL A 274 -26.75 27.63 7.70
CA VAL A 274 -27.52 26.80 6.79
C VAL A 274 -28.93 26.52 7.30
N LEU A 275 -29.03 26.16 8.58
CA LEU A 275 -30.29 25.93 9.26
C LEU A 275 -31.17 27.19 9.33
N ASN A 276 -30.57 28.33 9.65
CA ASN A 276 -31.27 29.62 9.75
C ASN A 276 -31.79 30.08 8.38
N PHE A 277 -30.98 29.91 7.33
CA PHE A 277 -31.39 30.20 5.97
C PHE A 277 -32.57 29.32 5.52
N ALA A 278 -32.53 28.02 5.81
CA ALA A 278 -33.62 27.11 5.50
C ALA A 278 -34.92 27.49 6.24
N LYS A 279 -34.83 27.83 7.54
CA LYS A 279 -35.98 28.33 8.32
C LYS A 279 -36.56 29.61 7.73
N PHE A 280 -35.71 30.56 7.36
CA PHE A 280 -36.12 31.81 6.71
C PHE A 280 -36.87 31.52 5.40
N LYS A 281 -36.32 30.67 4.53
CA LYS A 281 -36.93 30.28 3.26
C LYS A 281 -38.28 29.57 3.39
N ASN A 282 -38.52 28.86 4.50
CA ASN A 282 -39.83 28.26 4.80
C ASN A 282 -40.88 29.30 5.22
N THR A 283 -40.48 30.42 5.80
CA THR A 283 -41.38 31.50 6.24
C THR A 283 -41.53 32.64 5.22
N GLU A 284 -40.69 32.64 4.19
CA GLU A 284 -40.67 33.66 3.14
C GLU A 284 -42.04 33.70 2.45
N GLN A 285 -42.68 34.87 2.43
CA GLN A 285 -43.88 35.13 1.63
C GLN A 285 -43.46 36.01 0.45
N ILE A 286 -43.65 35.50 -0.75
CA ILE A 286 -43.34 36.18 -2.01
C ILE A 286 -44.65 36.74 -2.57
N ASP A 287 -44.67 38.04 -2.83
CA ASP A 287 -45.75 38.69 -3.56
C ASP A 287 -45.83 38.12 -4.98
N THR A 288 -47.00 37.62 -5.37
CA THR A 288 -47.19 37.02 -6.69
C THR A 288 -47.38 38.06 -7.78
N GLY A 289 -47.48 39.35 -7.43
CA GLY A 289 -47.80 40.45 -8.35
C GLY A 289 -49.28 40.51 -8.74
N ASP A 290 -50.10 39.59 -8.22
CA ASP A 290 -51.54 39.55 -8.43
C ASP A 290 -52.28 40.04 -7.18
N THR A 291 -53.46 40.63 -7.33
CA THR A 291 -54.31 41.02 -6.19
C THR A 291 -55.58 40.16 -6.13
N TYR A 292 -56.19 40.03 -4.95
CA TYR A 292 -57.47 39.35 -4.82
C TYR A 292 -58.57 40.13 -5.56
N ALA A 293 -59.24 39.48 -6.52
CA ALA A 293 -60.26 40.11 -7.37
C ALA A 293 -61.64 40.26 -6.70
N SER A 294 -61.94 39.48 -5.66
CA SER A 294 -63.20 39.50 -4.92
C SER A 294 -63.05 38.96 -3.49
N GLY A 295 -64.06 39.21 -2.63
CA GLY A 295 -64.07 38.79 -1.21
C GLY A 295 -63.52 39.84 -0.23
N GLU A 296 -63.42 39.48 1.06
CA GLU A 296 -62.98 40.39 2.14
C GLU A 296 -61.53 40.90 1.97
N LYS A 297 -60.70 40.18 1.20
CA LYS A 297 -59.31 40.56 0.89
C LYS A 297 -59.14 41.30 -0.43
N LYS A 298 -60.24 41.71 -1.09
CA LYS A 298 -60.21 42.36 -2.41
C LYS A 298 -59.28 43.58 -2.42
N GLY A 299 -58.36 43.62 -3.39
CA GLY A 299 -57.36 44.69 -3.52
C GLY A 299 -56.07 44.50 -2.71
N GLN A 300 -55.98 43.47 -1.85
CA GLN A 300 -54.72 43.08 -1.21
C GLN A 300 -53.88 42.24 -2.18
N PRO A 301 -52.54 42.36 -2.15
CA PRO A 301 -51.63 41.51 -2.91
C PRO A 301 -51.78 40.06 -2.46
N LYS A 302 -51.80 39.14 -3.42
CA LYS A 302 -51.73 37.71 -3.17
C LYS A 302 -50.28 37.39 -2.83
N LEU A 303 -50.09 36.86 -1.64
CA LEU A 303 -48.80 36.36 -1.19
C LEU A 303 -48.81 34.85 -1.40
N ASN A 304 -47.82 34.32 -2.11
CA ASN A 304 -47.51 32.90 -2.06
C ASN A 304 -46.41 32.70 -1.02
N GLN A 305 -46.50 31.65 -0.21
CA GLN A 305 -45.29 31.18 0.49
C GLN A 305 -44.23 30.85 -0.58
N GLY A 306 -42.97 31.16 -0.29
CA GLY A 306 -41.87 31.17 -1.25
C GLY A 306 -41.61 29.82 -1.91
N ARG A 307 -40.50 29.71 -2.68
CA ARG A 307 -40.18 28.60 -3.61
C ARG A 307 -40.30 27.15 -3.09
N ALA A 308 -40.62 26.93 -1.81
CA ALA A 308 -41.14 25.68 -1.24
C ALA A 308 -42.50 25.18 -1.78
N ASN A 309 -43.03 25.79 -2.85
CA ASN A 309 -44.33 25.43 -3.42
C ASN A 309 -44.26 24.33 -4.50
N SER A 310 -43.74 23.17 -4.09
CA SER A 310 -44.27 21.89 -4.56
C SER A 310 -44.68 21.08 -3.33
N ASN A 311 -45.92 21.29 -2.85
CA ASN A 311 -46.54 20.51 -1.78
C ASN A 311 -45.80 20.47 -0.42
N MET A 312 -45.23 21.57 0.08
CA MET A 312 -45.01 21.69 1.53
C MET A 312 -46.30 22.17 2.22
N ARG A 313 -47.26 21.26 2.39
CA ARG A 313 -48.26 21.43 3.46
C ARG A 313 -47.50 21.36 4.78
N CYS A 314 -47.65 22.38 5.63
CA CYS A 314 -47.17 22.40 7.02
C CYS A 314 -47.60 21.16 7.84
N ASP A 315 -48.55 20.37 7.37
CA ASP A 315 -49.05 19.18 8.06
C ASP A 315 -48.26 17.89 7.73
N SER A 316 -47.34 17.91 6.76
CA SER A 316 -46.46 16.77 6.47
C SER A 316 -45.00 17.12 6.77
N PHE A 317 -44.59 16.77 7.98
CA PHE A 317 -43.23 16.78 8.52
C PHE A 317 -42.17 16.23 7.54
N LYS A 318 -41.43 17.09 6.81
CA LYS A 318 -40.13 16.71 6.19
C LYS A 318 -39.05 17.81 6.25
N SER A 319 -39.40 19.10 6.18
CA SER A 319 -38.43 20.18 6.46
C SER A 319 -37.94 20.20 7.92
N LEU A 320 -38.72 19.63 8.85
CA LEU A 320 -38.34 19.46 10.26
C LEU A 320 -37.23 18.41 10.45
N MET A 321 -36.97 17.51 9.49
CA MET A 321 -35.95 16.46 9.64
C MET A 321 -34.53 16.96 9.40
N ILE A 322 -34.30 17.85 8.44
CA ILE A 322 -33.03 18.58 8.31
C ILE A 322 -32.77 19.33 9.61
N ILE A 323 -33.76 20.09 10.09
CA ILE A 323 -33.70 20.83 11.36
C ILE A 323 -33.38 19.91 12.56
N ASN A 324 -34.00 18.72 12.63
CA ASN A 324 -33.80 17.75 13.71
C ASN A 324 -32.48 16.95 13.62
N LYS A 325 -31.95 16.71 12.41
CA LYS A 325 -30.63 16.07 12.23
C LYS A 325 -29.52 17.07 12.50
N LEU A 326 -29.67 18.31 12.01
CA LEU A 326 -28.73 19.41 12.26
C LEU A 326 -28.70 19.80 13.75
N SER A 327 -29.84 19.82 14.44
CA SER A 327 -29.89 20.13 15.87
C SER A 327 -29.30 19.04 16.77
N LYS A 328 -29.21 17.79 16.31
CA LYS A 328 -28.58 16.66 17.05
C LYS A 328 -27.05 16.66 16.97
N LEU A 329 -26.47 17.46 16.08
CA LEU A 329 -25.02 17.63 15.91
C LEU A 329 -24.45 18.81 16.71
N LEU A 330 -25.31 19.58 17.38
CA LEU A 330 -24.99 20.73 18.25
C LEU A 330 -25.09 20.33 19.71
#